data_AF-A0A244CP89-F1
#
_entry.id   AF-A0A244CP89-F1
#
_cell.length_a   1.000
_cell.length_b   1.000
_cell.length_c   1.000
_cell.angle_alpha   90.00
_cell.angle_beta   90.00
_cell.angle_gamma   90.00
#
_symmetry.space_group_name_H-M   'P 1'
#
loop_
_entity.id
_entity.type
_entity.pdbx_description
1 polymer ?
#
loop_
_entity_poly.entity_id
_entity_poly.type
_entity_poly.pdbx_seq_one_letter_code
_entity_poly.pdbx_strand_id
1 'polypeptide(L)'
;MPIKAQQNPEISCFVIVATVVAQLDVILVEAKNLSLTAKNARVVAIRAGQSALGFKSITNFIDEFSARTIKTTQDIHNHSHLLFKLALEQLRASQFKNHMGRANELTDGKNAKIKQINHLANSQLRECWSHLGSEMQSLTSQFEEIRQQMRAAEYIAVTSRVEASQAGEYCDSLESVSDYIASAALRIKTAITINLNTLSQLQRIIK
;
A
#
# COMPACT_ATOMS: atom_id res chain seq x y z
N MET A 1 -18.08 -34.00 -14.79
CA MET A 1 -16.62 -33.88 -14.54
C MET A 1 -16.41 -32.81 -13.48
N PRO A 2 -15.84 -33.12 -12.31
CA PRO A 2 -15.61 -32.10 -11.30
C PRO A 2 -14.47 -31.20 -11.77
N ILE A 3 -14.71 -29.90 -11.79
CA ILE A 3 -13.66 -28.90 -11.93
C ILE A 3 -12.79 -29.08 -10.68
N LYS A 4 -11.66 -29.78 -10.81
CA LYS A 4 -10.63 -29.76 -9.77
C LYS A 4 -10.24 -28.30 -9.63
N ALA A 5 -10.65 -27.69 -8.52
CA ALA A 5 -10.10 -26.44 -8.03
C ALA A 5 -8.64 -26.71 -7.62
N GLN A 6 -7.78 -26.99 -8.59
CA GLN A 6 -6.37 -26.66 -8.46
C GLN A 6 -6.36 -25.14 -8.30
N GLN A 7 -5.82 -24.67 -7.18
CA GLN A 7 -5.63 -23.25 -6.88
C GLN A 7 -5.07 -22.57 -8.14
N ASN A 8 -5.93 -21.86 -8.86
CA ASN A 8 -5.55 -21.19 -10.09
C ASN A 8 -4.68 -19.98 -9.65
N PRO A 9 -3.37 -19.96 -9.99
CA PRO A 9 -2.45 -18.96 -9.46
C PRO A 9 -2.88 -17.55 -9.85
N GLU A 10 -3.57 -17.37 -10.98
CA GLU A 10 -4.12 -16.09 -11.41
C GLU A 10 -5.34 -15.65 -10.58
N ILE A 11 -6.22 -16.57 -10.18
CA ILE A 11 -7.30 -16.28 -9.23
C ILE A 11 -6.72 -15.89 -7.87
N SER A 12 -5.75 -16.66 -7.36
CA SER A 12 -5.07 -16.35 -6.10
C SER A 12 -4.38 -14.98 -6.16
N CYS A 13 -3.71 -14.68 -7.27
CA CYS A 13 -3.13 -13.37 -7.54
C CYS A 13 -4.15 -12.24 -7.44
N PHE A 14 -5.26 -12.37 -8.17
CA PHE A 14 -6.34 -11.38 -8.16
C PHE A 14 -6.90 -11.14 -6.75
N VAL A 15 -7.18 -12.21 -6.00
CA VAL A 15 -7.71 -12.11 -4.62
C VAL A 15 -6.71 -11.43 -3.68
N ILE A 16 -5.43 -11.77 -3.79
CA ILE A 16 -4.37 -11.17 -2.98
C ILE A 16 -4.26 -9.66 -3.27
N VAL A 17 -4.20 -9.28 -4.55
CA VAL A 17 -4.11 -7.86 -4.94
C VAL A 17 -5.34 -7.09 -4.49
N ALA A 18 -6.54 -7.66 -4.64
CA ALA A 18 -7.78 -7.05 -4.14
C ALA A 18 -7.75 -6.83 -2.62
N THR A 19 -7.18 -7.78 -1.87
CA THR A 19 -7.02 -7.67 -0.42
C THR A 19 -6.06 -6.54 -0.04
N VAL A 20 -4.94 -6.41 -0.77
CA VAL A 20 -3.98 -5.31 -0.57
C VAL A 20 -4.66 -3.96 -0.79
N VAL A 21 -5.39 -3.80 -1.90
CA VAL A 21 -6.12 -2.56 -2.21
C VAL A 21 -7.12 -2.22 -1.09
N ALA A 22 -7.91 -3.19 -0.63
CA ALA A 22 -8.90 -2.97 0.42
C ALA A 22 -8.26 -2.54 1.76
N GLN A 23 -7.05 -3.01 2.06
CA GLN A 23 -6.34 -2.65 3.29
C GLN A 23 -5.68 -1.25 3.23
N LEU A 24 -5.48 -0.69 2.04
CA LEU A 24 -4.87 0.64 1.87
C LEU A 24 -5.75 1.78 2.36
N ASP A 25 -7.07 1.63 2.32
CA ASP A 25 -8.00 2.65 2.81
C ASP A 25 -7.76 2.98 4.28
N VAL A 26 -7.41 1.98 5.10
CA VAL A 26 -7.04 2.18 6.50
C VAL A 26 -5.82 3.08 6.63
N ILE A 27 -4.79 2.87 5.80
CA ILE A 27 -3.56 3.68 5.82
C ILE A 27 -3.88 5.13 5.42
N LEU A 28 -4.72 5.33 4.40
CA LEU A 28 -5.11 6.65 3.93
C LEU A 28 -5.93 7.44 4.97
N VAL A 29 -6.85 6.77 5.67
CA VAL A 29 -7.64 7.39 6.74
C VAL A 29 -6.73 7.83 7.89
N GLU A 30 -5.80 6.98 8.31
CA GLU A 30 -4.85 7.32 9.39
C GLU A 30 -3.91 8.47 9.00
N ALA A 31 -3.41 8.49 7.76
CA ALA A 31 -2.56 9.58 7.27
C ALA A 31 -3.29 10.93 7.26
N LYS A 32 -4.57 10.95 6.85
CA LYS A 32 -5.41 12.16 6.87
C LYS A 32 -5.65 12.65 8.29
N ASN A 33 -5.98 11.75 9.20
CA ASN A 33 -6.22 12.11 10.60
C ASN A 33 -4.93 12.63 11.27
N LEU A 34 -3.77 12.04 10.96
CA LEU A 34 -2.47 12.54 11.41
C LEU A 34 -2.21 13.98 10.96
N SER A 35 -2.53 14.32 9.71
CA SER A 35 -2.39 15.69 9.20
C SER A 35 -3.32 16.68 9.90
N LEU A 36 -4.55 16.29 10.21
CA LEU A 36 -5.49 17.13 10.96
C LEU A 36 -4.97 17.39 12.38
N THR A 37 -4.50 16.35 13.08
CA THR A 37 -3.92 16.50 14.41
C THR A 37 -2.69 17.39 14.39
N ALA A 38 -1.81 17.25 13.39
CA ALA A 38 -0.61 18.08 13.22
C ALA A 38 -0.97 19.57 13.11
N LYS A 39 -1.96 19.90 12.27
CA LYS A 39 -2.43 21.27 12.06
C LYS A 39 -3.03 21.86 13.33
N ASN A 40 -3.82 21.08 14.06
CA ASN A 40 -4.39 21.50 15.34
C ASN A 40 -3.29 21.74 16.39
N ALA A 41 -2.31 20.83 16.48
CA ALA A 41 -1.17 20.95 17.38
C ALA A 41 -0.33 22.21 17.10
N ARG A 42 -0.14 22.55 15.82
CA ARG A 42 0.55 23.77 15.40
C ARG A 42 -0.15 25.03 15.91
N VAL A 43 -1.48 25.07 15.89
CA VAL A 43 -2.24 26.21 16.45
C VAL A 43 -2.02 26.33 17.95
N VAL A 44 -2.00 25.21 18.68
CA VAL A 44 -1.71 25.18 20.12
C VAL A 44 -0.29 25.68 20.40
N ALA A 45 0.71 25.19 19.66
CA ALA A 45 2.11 25.60 19.81
C ALA A 45 2.31 27.10 19.53
N ILE A 46 1.60 27.66 18.54
CA ILE A 46 1.63 29.10 18.25
C ILE A 46 1.03 29.91 19.42
N ARG A 47 -0.09 29.44 20.00
CA ARG A 47 -0.73 30.10 21.16
C ARG A 47 0.14 30.06 22.41
N ALA A 48 0.83 28.94 22.63
CA ALA A 48 1.75 28.76 23.74
C ALA A 48 3.01 29.65 23.66
N GLY A 49 3.32 30.20 22.48
CA GLY A 49 4.38 31.18 22.29
C GLY A 49 5.75 30.66 22.71
N GLN A 50 6.42 31.39 23.62
CA GLN A 50 7.75 31.02 24.10
C GLN A 50 7.76 29.72 24.91
N SER A 51 6.66 29.39 25.59
CA SER A 51 6.55 28.18 26.42
C SER A 51 6.60 26.90 25.58
N ALA A 52 6.35 26.95 24.27
CA ALA A 52 6.37 25.80 23.37
C ALA A 52 7.35 25.96 22.20
N LEU A 53 8.45 26.71 22.39
CA LEU A 53 9.46 26.94 21.36
C LEU A 53 10.06 25.63 20.80
N GLY A 54 10.39 24.67 21.66
CA GLY A 54 10.85 23.33 21.27
C GLY A 54 9.77 22.55 20.52
N PHE A 55 8.51 22.69 20.94
CA PHE A 55 7.38 22.04 20.28
C PHE A 55 7.04 22.65 18.90
N LYS A 56 7.39 23.92 18.65
CA LYS A 56 7.15 24.57 17.36
C LYS A 56 7.93 23.90 16.22
N SER A 57 9.21 23.59 16.42
CA SER A 57 10.02 22.88 15.41
C SER A 57 9.47 21.48 15.13
N ILE A 58 9.00 20.79 16.17
CA ILE A 58 8.28 19.52 16.09
C ILE A 58 7.01 19.66 15.26
N THR A 59 6.16 20.67 15.49
CA THR A 59 4.91 20.83 14.73
C THR A 59 5.14 21.07 13.24
N ASN A 60 6.22 21.77 12.87
CA ASN A 60 6.60 21.92 11.46
C ASN A 60 7.03 20.57 10.86
N PHE A 61 7.81 19.78 11.59
CA PHE A 61 8.15 18.42 11.16
C PHE A 61 6.90 17.57 10.97
N ILE A 62 5.95 17.59 11.92
CA ILE A 62 4.73 16.78 11.83
C ILE A 62 3.88 17.21 10.62
N ASP A 63 3.81 18.51 10.31
CA ASP A 63 3.10 19.03 9.15
C ASP A 63 3.72 18.51 7.83
N GLU A 64 5.05 18.67 7.67
CA GLU A 64 5.80 18.14 6.52
C GLU A 64 5.69 16.61 6.41
N PHE A 65 5.81 15.93 7.54
CA PHE A 65 5.66 14.48 7.65
C PHE A 65 4.28 14.04 7.17
N SER A 66 3.23 14.68 7.68
CA SER A 66 1.86 14.33 7.33
C SER A 66 1.56 14.57 5.85
N ALA A 67 2.07 15.67 5.28
CA ALA A 67 1.94 15.97 3.85
C ALA A 67 2.65 14.92 3.00
N ARG A 68 3.86 14.50 3.41
CA ARG A 68 4.62 13.45 2.73
C ARG A 68 3.91 12.10 2.84
N THR A 69 3.44 11.71 4.02
CA THR A 69 2.71 10.45 4.22
C THR A 69 1.43 10.41 3.39
N ILE A 70 0.64 11.49 3.32
CA ILE A 70 -0.55 11.58 2.45
C ILE A 70 -0.15 11.39 0.99
N LYS A 71 0.88 12.10 0.52
CA LYS A 71 1.34 11.97 -0.87
C LYS A 71 1.77 10.54 -1.19
N THR A 72 2.66 9.96 -0.39
CA THR A 72 3.14 8.59 -0.60
C THR A 72 1.99 7.57 -0.52
N THR A 73 1.03 7.76 0.38
CA THR A 73 -0.15 6.88 0.47
C THR A 73 -1.05 7.00 -0.75
N GLN A 74 -1.23 8.20 -1.29
CA GLN A 74 -1.99 8.41 -2.54
C GLN A 74 -1.28 7.77 -3.74
N ASP A 75 0.04 7.87 -3.80
CA ASP A 75 0.84 7.21 -4.83
C ASP A 75 0.69 5.68 -4.73
N ILE A 76 0.81 5.12 -3.52
CA ILE A 76 0.56 3.69 -3.25
C ILE A 76 -0.85 3.29 -3.67
N HIS A 77 -1.87 4.08 -3.34
CA HIS A 77 -3.25 3.83 -3.72
C HIS A 77 -3.40 3.75 -5.24
N ASN A 78 -2.81 4.69 -5.99
CA ASN A 78 -2.84 4.69 -7.45
C ASN A 78 -2.13 3.45 -8.04
N HIS A 79 -0.94 3.09 -7.54
CA HIS A 79 -0.20 1.91 -7.99
C HIS A 79 -0.94 0.61 -7.64
N SER A 80 -1.60 0.55 -6.48
CA SER A 80 -2.40 -0.61 -6.10
C SER A 80 -3.62 -0.81 -7.00
N HIS A 81 -4.26 0.28 -7.45
CA HIS A 81 -5.34 0.22 -8.42
C HIS A 81 -4.85 -0.23 -9.79
N LEU A 82 -3.66 0.21 -10.21
CA LEU A 82 -3.02 -0.30 -11.43
C LEU A 82 -2.73 -1.80 -11.30
N LEU A 83 -2.14 -2.23 -10.18
CA LEU A 83 -1.87 -3.63 -9.90
C LEU A 83 -3.15 -4.49 -9.95
N PHE A 84 -4.26 -3.98 -9.41
CA PHE A 84 -5.57 -4.64 -9.48
C PHE A 84 -6.08 -4.80 -10.91
N LYS A 85 -5.97 -3.75 -11.73
CA LYS A 85 -6.34 -3.83 -13.17
C LYS A 85 -5.48 -4.87 -13.89
N LEU A 86 -4.17 -4.86 -13.67
CA LEU A 86 -3.25 -5.82 -14.26
C LEU A 86 -3.57 -7.26 -13.84
N ALA A 87 -3.87 -7.50 -12.56
CA ALA A 87 -4.26 -8.81 -12.05
C ALA A 87 -5.58 -9.31 -12.68
N LEU A 88 -6.54 -8.41 -12.91
CA LEU A 88 -7.79 -8.75 -13.60
C LEU A 88 -7.55 -9.07 -15.08
N GLU A 89 -6.73 -8.28 -15.77
CA GLU A 89 -6.36 -8.53 -17.17
C GLU A 89 -5.64 -9.88 -17.31
N GLN A 90 -4.72 -10.18 -16.39
CA GLN A 90 -4.03 -11.45 -16.31
C GLN A 90 -5.00 -12.63 -16.11
N LEU A 91 -5.96 -12.51 -15.19
CA LEU A 91 -6.99 -13.53 -14.97
C LEU A 91 -7.80 -13.78 -16.25
N ARG A 92 -8.24 -12.71 -16.92
CA ARG A 92 -8.98 -12.79 -18.20
C ARG A 92 -8.14 -13.41 -19.30
N ALA A 93 -6.86 -13.05 -19.41
CA ALA A 93 -5.92 -13.62 -20.37
C ALA A 93 -5.70 -15.13 -20.14
N SER A 94 -5.59 -15.55 -18.87
CA SER A 94 -5.46 -16.97 -18.51
C SER A 94 -6.72 -17.77 -18.88
N GLN A 95 -7.90 -17.22 -18.59
CA GLN A 95 -9.17 -17.82 -19.02
C GLN A 95 -9.26 -17.94 -20.55
N PHE A 96 -8.90 -16.88 -21.28
CA PHE A 96 -8.87 -16.90 -22.74
C PHE A 96 -7.92 -17.97 -23.28
N LYS A 97 -6.70 -18.05 -22.75
CA LYS A 97 -5.73 -19.11 -23.10
C LYS A 97 -6.32 -20.51 -22.88
N ASN A 98 -7.00 -20.74 -21.74
CA ASN A 98 -7.63 -22.03 -21.45
C ASN A 98 -8.74 -22.37 -22.45
N HIS A 99 -9.57 -21.39 -22.83
CA HIS A 99 -10.59 -21.58 -23.87
C HIS A 99 -9.97 -21.87 -25.25
N MET A 100 -8.91 -21.15 -25.62
CA MET A 100 -8.18 -21.39 -26.87
C MET A 100 -7.47 -22.75 -26.90
N GLY A 101 -6.93 -23.20 -25.77
CA GLY A 101 -6.39 -24.55 -25.61
C GLY A 101 -7.43 -25.63 -25.91
N ARG A 102 -8.61 -25.51 -25.30
CA ARG A 102 -9.75 -26.43 -25.55
C ARG A 102 -10.23 -26.39 -27.00
N ALA A 103 -10.30 -25.21 -27.61
CA ALA A 103 -10.66 -25.09 -29.04
C ALA A 103 -9.61 -25.74 -29.95
N ASN A 104 -8.33 -25.67 -29.59
CA ASN A 104 -7.24 -26.33 -30.31
C ASN A 104 -7.35 -27.87 -30.19
N GLU A 105 -7.69 -28.39 -29.01
CA GLU A 105 -7.94 -29.82 -28.80
C GLU A 105 -9.14 -30.32 -29.63
N LEU A 106 -10.26 -29.59 -29.64
CA LEU A 106 -11.46 -29.93 -30.42
C LEU A 106 -11.24 -29.91 -31.94
N THR A 107 -10.16 -29.29 -32.41
CA THR A 107 -9.81 -29.23 -33.84
C THR A 107 -8.62 -30.12 -34.20
N ASP A 108 -8.23 -31.05 -33.32
CA ASP A 108 -7.02 -31.88 -33.42
C ASP A 108 -5.73 -31.07 -33.66
N GLY A 109 -5.71 -29.79 -33.28
CA GLY A 109 -4.63 -28.86 -33.60
C GLY A 109 -4.42 -28.63 -35.10
N LYS A 110 -5.38 -28.96 -35.97
CA LYS A 110 -5.26 -28.80 -37.43
C LYS A 110 -5.59 -27.38 -37.89
N ASN A 111 -6.29 -26.60 -37.08
CA ASN A 111 -6.68 -25.24 -37.43
C ASN A 111 -5.52 -24.25 -37.19
N ALA A 112 -4.90 -23.79 -38.29
CA ALA A 112 -3.77 -22.85 -38.25
C ALA A 112 -4.12 -21.50 -37.58
N LYS A 113 -5.35 -20.99 -37.74
CA LYS A 113 -5.78 -19.73 -37.12
C LYS A 113 -5.85 -19.85 -35.59
N ILE A 114 -6.36 -20.98 -35.09
CA ILE A 114 -6.43 -21.26 -33.65
C ILE A 114 -5.03 -21.35 -33.06
N LYS A 115 -4.10 -22.04 -33.73
CA LYS A 115 -2.69 -22.09 -33.32
C LYS A 115 -2.06 -20.71 -33.25
N GLN A 116 -2.25 -19.88 -34.27
CA GLN A 116 -1.72 -18.51 -34.31
C GLN A 116 -2.25 -17.66 -33.14
N ILE A 117 -3.57 -17.66 -32.92
CA ILE A 117 -4.20 -16.92 -31.81
C ILE A 117 -3.68 -17.43 -30.45
N ASN A 118 -3.49 -18.75 -30.29
CA ASN A 118 -2.97 -19.32 -29.06
C ASN A 118 -1.50 -18.88 -28.81
N HIS A 119 -0.66 -18.80 -29.85
CA HIS A 119 0.69 -18.25 -29.71
C HIS A 119 0.70 -16.77 -29.28
N LEU A 120 -0.16 -15.94 -29.89
CA LEU A 120 -0.34 -14.53 -29.50
C LEU A 120 -0.80 -14.40 -28.04
N ALA A 121 -1.80 -15.18 -27.63
CA ALA A 121 -2.32 -15.20 -26.27
C ALA A 121 -1.25 -15.55 -25.24
N ASN A 122 -0.41 -16.55 -25.54
CA ASN A 122 0.71 -16.93 -24.66
C ASN A 122 1.77 -15.83 -24.57
N SER A 123 2.02 -15.08 -25.64
CA SER A 123 2.95 -13.95 -25.61
C SER A 123 2.43 -12.81 -24.75
N GLN A 124 1.17 -12.42 -24.95
CA GLN A 124 0.52 -11.37 -24.16
C GLN A 124 0.46 -11.73 -22.67
N LEU A 125 0.17 -13.00 -22.34
CA LEU A 125 0.13 -13.45 -20.96
C LEU A 125 1.50 -13.34 -20.26
N ARG A 126 2.60 -13.63 -20.97
CA ARG A 126 3.96 -13.43 -20.44
C ARG A 126 4.27 -11.95 -20.18
N GLU A 127 3.85 -11.07 -21.10
CA GLU A 127 4.04 -9.62 -20.96
C GLU A 127 3.25 -9.07 -19.76
N CYS A 128 1.99 -9.49 -19.60
CA CYS A 128 1.18 -9.14 -18.42
C CYS A 128 1.84 -9.57 -17.11
N TRP A 129 2.41 -10.78 -17.05
CA TRP A 129 3.12 -11.25 -15.86
C TRP A 129 4.37 -10.43 -15.55
N SER A 130 5.14 -10.06 -16.58
CA SER A 130 6.31 -9.20 -16.41
C SER A 130 5.92 -7.84 -15.84
N HIS A 131 4.87 -7.22 -16.40
CA HIS A 131 4.40 -5.91 -15.98
C HIS A 131 3.80 -5.94 -14.56
N LEU A 132 3.02 -6.98 -14.23
CA LEU A 132 2.53 -7.20 -12.88
C LEU A 132 3.68 -7.34 -11.87
N GLY A 133 4.73 -8.08 -12.24
CA GLY A 133 5.93 -8.27 -11.43
C GLY A 133 6.66 -6.96 -11.14
N SER A 134 6.84 -6.09 -12.14
CA SER A 134 7.48 -4.78 -11.95
C SER A 134 6.63 -3.86 -11.07
N GLU A 135 5.31 -3.80 -11.30
CA GLU A 135 4.42 -2.97 -10.48
C GLU A 135 4.36 -3.44 -9.02
N MET A 136 4.40 -4.75 -8.79
CA MET A 136 4.45 -5.32 -7.44
C MET A 136 5.75 -4.95 -6.71
N GLN A 137 6.89 -4.88 -7.42
CA GLN A 137 8.16 -4.43 -6.84
C GLN A 137 8.11 -2.93 -6.49
N SER A 138 7.57 -2.11 -7.38
CA SER A 138 7.35 -0.68 -7.13
C SER A 138 6.49 -0.45 -5.89
N LEU A 139 5.35 -1.15 -5.79
CA LEU A 139 4.45 -1.07 -4.64
C LEU A 139 5.13 -1.51 -3.33
N THR A 140 5.93 -2.57 -3.39
CA THR A 140 6.72 -3.06 -2.25
C THR A 140 7.72 -2.00 -1.78
N SER A 141 8.43 -1.36 -2.72
CA SER A 141 9.39 -0.29 -2.40
C SER A 141 8.70 0.92 -1.75
N GLN A 142 7.51 1.29 -2.21
CA GLN A 142 6.74 2.39 -1.62
C GLN A 142 6.25 2.06 -0.21
N PHE A 143 5.79 0.82 0.02
CA PHE A 143 5.45 0.35 1.35
C PHE A 143 6.65 0.41 2.31
N GLU A 144 7.82 0.01 1.84
CA GLU A 144 9.06 0.13 2.60
C GLU A 144 9.44 1.58 2.93
N GLU A 145 9.24 2.51 1.99
CA GLU A 145 9.43 3.93 2.24
C GLU A 145 8.50 4.44 3.35
N ILE A 146 7.20 4.15 3.28
CA ILE A 146 6.29 4.59 4.37
C ILE A 146 6.65 3.91 5.68
N ARG A 147 7.07 2.64 5.67
CA ARG A 147 7.53 1.95 6.88
C ARG A 147 8.70 2.67 7.53
N GLN A 148 9.65 3.18 6.74
CA GLN A 148 10.77 3.99 7.23
C GLN A 148 10.29 5.34 7.77
N GLN A 149 9.36 6.01 7.06
CA GLN A 149 8.74 7.25 7.54
C GLN A 149 8.07 7.04 8.91
N MET A 150 7.31 5.96 9.12
CA MET A 150 6.67 5.69 10.41
C MET A 150 7.65 5.51 11.56
N ARG A 151 8.84 4.93 11.32
CA ARG A 151 9.90 4.85 12.36
C ARG A 151 10.40 6.25 12.77
N ALA A 152 10.51 7.17 11.81
CA ALA A 152 10.87 8.55 12.11
C ALA A 152 9.77 9.23 12.94
N ALA A 153 8.48 8.99 12.63
CA ALA A 153 7.38 9.50 13.44
C ALA A 153 7.35 8.93 14.86
N GLU A 154 7.67 7.64 15.05
CA GLU A 154 7.80 7.04 16.39
C GLU A 154 8.88 7.75 17.22
N TYR A 155 10.06 8.00 16.64
CA TYR A 155 11.13 8.77 17.29
C TYR A 155 10.67 10.19 17.66
N ILE A 156 10.01 10.87 16.72
CA ILE A 156 9.54 12.23 16.92
C ILE A 156 8.43 12.30 17.97
N ALA A 157 7.55 11.30 18.06
CA ALA A 157 6.54 11.25 19.12
C ALA A 157 7.19 11.19 20.51
N VAL A 158 8.30 10.46 20.66
CA VAL A 158 9.05 10.38 21.92
C VAL A 158 9.68 11.74 22.26
N THR A 159 10.36 12.39 21.31
CA THR A 159 10.97 13.71 21.55
C THR A 159 9.89 14.77 21.80
N SER A 160 8.76 14.68 21.11
CA SER A 160 7.60 15.56 21.31
C SER A 160 7.06 15.49 22.73
N ARG A 161 7.01 14.29 23.32
CA ARG A 161 6.55 14.12 24.71
C ARG A 161 7.50 14.79 25.72
N VAL A 162 8.82 14.73 25.48
CA VAL A 162 9.81 15.42 26.32
C VAL A 162 9.64 16.94 26.25
N GLU A 163 9.47 17.48 25.05
CA GLU A 163 9.26 18.93 24.86
C GLU A 163 7.88 19.40 25.37
N ALA A 164 6.84 18.56 25.25
CA ALA A 164 5.51 18.83 25.81
C ALA A 164 5.56 19.00 27.34
N SER A 165 6.35 18.17 28.03
CA SER A 165 6.51 18.27 29.50
C SER A 165 7.09 19.61 29.97
N GLN A 166 7.75 20.35 29.08
CA GLN A 166 8.34 21.66 29.36
C GLN A 166 7.40 22.82 29.01
N ALA A 167 6.23 22.54 28.42
CA ALA A 167 5.32 23.55 27.89
C ALA A 167 4.34 24.16 28.90
N GLY A 168 4.54 23.90 30.19
CA GLY A 168 3.73 24.47 31.27
C GLY A 168 2.24 24.14 31.12
N GLU A 169 1.39 25.16 31.05
CA GLU A 169 -0.08 25.00 30.94
C GLU A 169 -0.55 24.25 29.68
N TYR A 170 0.30 24.14 28.65
CA TYR A 170 -0.02 23.43 27.41
C TYR A 170 0.44 21.97 27.40
N CYS A 171 1.08 21.48 28.48
CA CYS A 171 1.65 20.14 28.60
C CYS A 171 0.68 19.05 28.15
N ASP A 172 -0.50 18.97 28.78
CA ASP A 172 -1.50 17.94 28.51
C ASP A 172 -1.96 17.94 27.04
N SER A 173 -2.14 19.13 26.46
CA SER A 173 -2.55 19.28 25.06
C SER A 173 -1.48 18.77 24.11
N LEU A 174 -0.21 19.08 24.36
CA LEU A 174 0.91 18.71 23.49
C LEU A 174 1.35 17.24 23.70
N GLU A 175 1.18 16.71 24.90
CA GLU A 175 1.38 15.29 25.20
C GLU A 175 0.34 14.43 24.48
N SER A 176 -0.94 14.84 24.50
CA SER A 176 -1.99 14.13 23.75
C SER A 176 -1.72 14.04 22.24
N VAL A 177 -1.10 15.08 21.66
CA VAL A 177 -0.66 15.09 20.26
C VAL A 177 0.45 14.06 20.03
N SER A 178 1.42 14.00 20.95
CA SER A 178 2.54 13.07 20.88
C SER A 178 2.07 11.61 20.94
N ASP A 179 1.13 11.32 21.85
CA ASP A 179 0.48 10.02 22.00
C ASP A 179 -0.28 9.62 20.74
N TYR A 180 -0.98 10.58 20.15
CA TYR A 180 -1.71 10.37 18.90
C TYR A 180 -0.78 10.02 17.74
N ILE A 181 0.34 10.74 17.58
CA ILE A 181 1.33 10.49 16.52
C ILE A 181 1.91 9.09 16.66
N ALA A 182 2.34 8.70 17.87
CA ALA A 182 2.86 7.37 18.13
C ALA A 182 1.84 6.28 17.77
N SER A 183 0.58 6.48 18.18
CA SER A 183 -0.50 5.53 17.91
C SER A 183 -0.83 5.41 16.42
N ALA A 184 -0.91 6.53 15.71
CA ALA A 184 -1.16 6.56 14.27
C ALA A 184 0.00 5.92 13.49
N ALA A 185 1.24 6.23 13.84
CA ALA A 185 2.43 5.64 13.23
C ALA A 185 2.45 4.11 13.40
N LEU A 186 2.09 3.61 14.59
CA LEU A 186 1.99 2.18 14.86
C LEU A 186 0.88 1.50 14.03
N ARG A 187 -0.29 2.13 13.91
CA ARG A 187 -1.41 1.61 13.10
C ARG A 187 -1.02 1.52 11.63
N ILE A 188 -0.43 2.58 11.07
CA ILE A 188 0.07 2.60 9.69
C ILE A 188 1.15 1.53 9.49
N LYS A 189 2.14 1.44 10.37
CA LYS A 189 3.22 0.44 10.30
C LYS A 189 2.67 -0.99 10.33
N THR A 190 1.66 -1.25 11.15
CA THR A 190 0.99 -2.55 11.25
C THR A 190 0.27 -2.89 9.94
N ALA A 191 -0.52 -1.97 9.41
CA ALA A 191 -1.22 -2.15 8.13
C ALA A 191 -0.25 -2.39 6.97
N ILE A 192 0.86 -1.65 6.92
CA ILE A 192 1.92 -1.87 5.91
C ILE A 192 2.55 -3.25 6.06
N THR A 193 2.83 -3.69 7.28
CA THR A 193 3.43 -5.00 7.55
C THR A 193 2.51 -6.13 7.07
N ILE A 194 1.19 -6.00 7.30
CA ILE A 194 0.19 -6.94 6.79
C ILE A 194 0.24 -6.97 5.26
N ASN A 195 0.20 -5.80 4.60
CA ASN A 195 0.25 -5.71 3.14
C ASN A 195 1.53 -6.30 2.54
N LEU A 196 2.70 -6.02 3.13
CA LEU A 196 3.98 -6.59 2.71
C LEU A 196 4.01 -8.11 2.85
N ASN A 197 3.49 -8.65 3.97
CA ASN A 197 3.38 -10.08 4.16
C ASN A 197 2.47 -10.72 3.11
N THR A 198 1.32 -10.09 2.82
CA THR A 198 0.38 -10.52 1.79
C THR A 198 0.99 -10.48 0.38
N LEU A 199 1.74 -9.43 0.03
CA LEU A 199 2.49 -9.36 -1.24
C LEU A 199 3.60 -10.41 -1.32
N SER A 200 4.28 -10.73 -0.21
CA SER A 200 5.31 -11.76 -0.19
C SER A 200 4.75 -13.17 -0.45
N GLN A 201 3.50 -13.43 -0.03
CA GLN A 201 2.80 -14.68 -0.36
C GLN A 201 2.55 -14.76 -1.87
N LEU A 202 2.17 -13.66 -2.50
CA LEU A 202 1.98 -13.59 -3.95
C LEU A 202 3.28 -13.86 -4.71
N GLN A 203 4.39 -13.26 -4.30
CA GLN A 203 5.70 -13.51 -4.94
C GLN A 203 6.11 -14.98 -4.95
N ARG A 204 5.66 -15.78 -3.98
CA ARG A 204 5.89 -17.23 -3.94
C ARG A 204 5.01 -18.03 -4.89
N ILE A 205 3.86 -17.49 -5.29
CA ILE A 205 2.92 -18.11 -6.24
C ILE A 205 3.35 -17.84 -7.69
N ILE A 206 4.02 -16.72 -7.93
CA ILE A 206 4.45 -16.27 -9.27
C ILE A 206 5.78 -16.92 -9.71
N LYS A 207 6.62 -17.34 -8.75
CA LYS A 207 7.86 -18.09 -9.01
C LYS A 207 7.59 -19.56 -9.33
#